data_AF-A0A6J2AYK9-F1
#
_entry.id   AF-A0A6J2AYK9-F1
#
_cell.length_a   1.000
_cell.length_b   1.000
_cell.length_c   1.000
_cell.angle_alpha   90.00
_cell.angle_beta   90.00
_cell.angle_gamma   90.00
#
_symmetry.space_group_name_H-M   'P 1'
#
loop_
_entity.id
_entity.type
_entity.pdbx_description
1 polymer ?
#
loop_
_entity_poly.entity_id
_entity_poly.type
_entity_poly.pdbx_seq_one_letter_code
_entity_poly.pdbx_strand_id
1 'polypeptide(L)'
;MKGVTSASSILLVPGRSQEKPASPSLPTVFLHYKFFEDHVNITCSANARPAPVISWKVSGSGIENSTEILSHPNGTTSVTSVLQVKDPKSQVGKEVICQVLHLGTMTSVRQTLDKGFWFSVPLLLSIVSLVILLVLISILLYWKRRRNQDREP
;
A
#
# COMPACT_ATOMS: atom_id res chain seq x y z
N MET A 1 40.67 32.04 70.71
CA MET A 1 39.85 32.52 69.59
C MET A 1 40.47 32.08 68.27
N LYS A 2 39.99 31.00 67.66
CA LYS A 2 40.08 30.76 66.20
C LYS A 2 38.88 29.89 65.83
N GLY A 3 37.82 30.53 65.33
CA GLY A 3 36.64 29.85 64.82
C GLY A 3 36.95 29.21 63.48
N VAL A 4 36.55 27.96 63.30
CA VAL A 4 36.62 27.25 62.04
C VAL A 4 35.24 27.32 61.40
N THR A 5 35.11 28.13 60.36
CA THR A 5 33.89 28.25 59.55
C THR A 5 33.83 27.08 58.57
N SER A 6 32.90 26.15 58.81
CA SER A 6 32.57 25.06 57.89
C SER A 6 31.59 25.58 56.83
N ALA A 7 32.08 25.85 55.62
CA ALA A 7 31.23 26.21 54.49
C ALA A 7 30.62 24.93 53.87
N SER A 8 29.32 24.74 54.07
CA SER A 8 28.55 23.64 53.46
C SER A 8 28.16 24.01 52.03
N SER A 9 28.81 23.43 51.04
CA SER A 9 28.48 23.60 49.62
C SER A 9 27.26 22.76 49.26
N ILE A 10 26.08 23.39 49.16
CA ILE A 10 24.87 22.74 48.65
C ILE A 10 24.99 22.69 47.12
N LEU A 11 25.06 21.48 46.56
CA LEU A 11 24.96 21.23 45.13
C LEU A 11 23.54 21.60 44.66
N LEU A 12 23.42 22.71 43.95
CA LEU A 12 22.22 23.07 43.19
C LEU A 12 22.08 22.07 42.02
N VAL A 13 21.21 21.08 42.20
CA VAL A 13 20.77 20.20 41.11
C VAL A 13 20.07 21.08 40.07
N PRO A 14 20.52 21.10 38.79
CA PRO A 14 19.81 21.80 37.73
C PRO A 14 18.40 21.20 37.61
N GLY A 15 17.38 21.99 37.88
CA GLY A 15 16.00 21.59 37.72
C GLY A 15 15.76 21.14 36.28
N ARG A 16 15.46 19.85 36.10
CA ARG A 16 15.02 19.29 34.83
C ARG A 16 13.70 19.97 34.49
N SER A 17 13.72 20.90 33.53
CA SER A 17 12.52 21.60 33.05
C SER A 17 11.46 20.55 32.73
N GLN A 18 10.35 20.56 33.47
CA GLN A 18 9.26 19.61 33.28
C GLN A 18 8.48 20.07 32.05
N GLU A 19 8.93 19.66 30.85
CA GLU A 19 8.21 19.88 29.60
C GLU A 19 6.81 19.27 29.74
N LYS A 20 5.78 20.12 29.71
CA LYS A 20 4.39 19.72 29.72
C LYS A 20 4.16 18.75 28.55
N PRO A 21 3.69 17.50 28.79
CA PRO A 21 3.47 16.54 27.71
C PRO A 21 2.52 17.11 26.67
N ALA A 22 2.95 17.12 25.41
CA ALA A 22 2.08 17.47 24.29
C ALA A 22 0.87 16.50 24.25
N SER A 23 -0.31 17.03 23.92
CA SER A 23 -1.54 16.24 23.85
C SER A 23 -1.44 15.10 22.82
N PRO A 24 -2.02 13.93 23.10
CA PRO A 24 -2.03 12.81 22.16
C PRO A 24 -2.83 13.18 20.90
N SER A 25 -2.36 12.71 19.74
CA SER A 25 -3.04 12.90 18.45
C SER A 25 -3.50 11.56 17.89
N LEU A 26 -4.70 11.53 17.31
CA LEU A 26 -5.26 10.35 16.65
C LEU A 26 -4.37 9.94 15.44
N PRO A 27 -4.17 8.64 15.16
CA PRO A 27 -3.39 8.21 14.02
C PRO A 27 -4.13 8.50 12.70
N THR A 28 -3.47 9.23 11.81
CA THR A 28 -3.90 9.37 10.42
C THR A 28 -3.19 8.29 9.59
N VAL A 29 -3.96 7.41 8.95
CA VAL A 29 -3.43 6.27 8.20
C VAL A 29 -3.67 6.45 6.69
N PHE A 30 -2.63 6.25 5.91
CA PHE A 30 -2.65 6.24 4.45
C PHE A 30 -2.16 4.89 3.94
N LEU A 31 -2.92 4.28 3.04
CA LEU A 31 -2.59 3.00 2.43
C LEU A 31 -2.58 3.16 0.91
N HIS A 32 -1.49 2.79 0.27
CA HIS A 32 -1.30 2.89 -1.17
C HIS A 32 -0.63 1.62 -1.71
N TYR A 33 -0.91 1.27 -2.95
CA TYR A 33 -0.26 0.14 -3.63
C TYR A 33 0.17 0.54 -5.03
N LYS A 34 1.29 -0.03 -5.46
CA LYS A 34 1.84 0.15 -6.80
C LYS A 34 2.27 -1.20 -7.37
N PHE A 35 1.69 -1.57 -8.51
CA PHE A 35 2.07 -2.76 -9.25
C PHE A 35 3.31 -2.50 -10.11
N PHE A 36 4.24 -3.44 -10.09
CA PHE A 36 5.36 -3.58 -11.01
C PHE A 36 5.13 -4.84 -11.87
N GLU A 37 6.04 -5.10 -12.82
CA GLU A 37 5.92 -6.25 -13.73
C GLU A 37 5.90 -7.58 -12.96
N ASP A 38 6.80 -7.72 -11.98
CA ASP A 38 7.09 -8.95 -11.24
C ASP A 38 6.73 -8.90 -9.75
N HIS A 39 6.33 -7.75 -9.22
CA HIS A 39 5.98 -7.58 -7.79
C HIS A 39 4.96 -6.45 -7.56
N VAL A 40 4.48 -6.31 -6.33
CA VAL A 40 3.65 -5.18 -5.88
C VAL A 40 4.25 -4.59 -4.61
N ASN A 41 4.36 -3.27 -4.55
CA ASN A 41 4.74 -2.56 -3.32
C ASN A 41 3.50 -1.96 -2.69
N ILE A 42 3.30 -2.28 -1.42
CA ILE A 42 2.17 -1.81 -0.63
C ILE A 42 2.74 -0.96 0.50
N THR A 43 2.39 0.32 0.52
CA THR A 43 2.89 1.30 1.48
C THR A 43 1.78 1.68 2.44
N CYS A 44 2.00 1.46 3.73
CA CYS A 44 1.14 1.94 4.81
C CYS A 44 1.89 3.00 5.61
N SER A 45 1.33 4.20 5.74
CA SER A 45 1.90 5.30 6.52
C SER A 45 0.92 5.70 7.61
N ALA A 46 1.40 5.81 8.85
CA ALA A 46 0.60 6.21 10.01
C ALA A 46 1.30 7.34 10.76
N ASN A 47 0.63 8.48 10.91
CA ASN A 47 1.15 9.64 11.64
C ASN A 47 0.37 9.83 12.94
N ALA A 48 1.04 9.73 14.09
CA ALA A 48 0.40 9.88 15.39
C ALA A 48 1.37 10.37 16.46
N ARG A 49 0.82 10.73 17.62
CA ARG A 49 1.60 11.02 18.84
C ARG A 49 0.93 10.30 20.02
N PRO A 50 1.65 9.41 20.73
CA PRO A 50 3.02 8.93 20.49
C PRO A 50 3.13 8.07 19.22
N ALA A 51 4.35 7.62 18.89
CA ALA A 51 4.62 6.84 17.68
C ALA A 51 3.75 5.57 17.60
N PRO A 52 3.04 5.34 16.48
CA PRO A 52 2.24 4.13 16.27
C PRO A 52 3.13 2.94 15.86
N VAL A 53 2.62 1.72 16.00
CA VAL A 53 3.27 0.49 15.52
C VAL A 53 2.48 -0.07 14.35
N ILE A 54 3.16 -0.31 13.22
CA ILE A 54 2.54 -0.90 12.03
C ILE A 54 2.87 -2.39 11.97
N SER A 55 1.86 -3.20 11.67
CA SER A 55 1.99 -4.63 11.40
C SER A 55 1.12 -5.03 10.21
N TRP A 56 1.55 -6.06 9.49
CA TRP A 56 0.86 -6.56 8.31
C TRP A 56 0.18 -7.89 8.61
N LYS A 57 -1.07 -8.04 8.16
CA LYS A 57 -1.76 -9.33 8.16
C LYS A 57 -1.95 -9.80 6.73
N VAL A 58 -1.15 -10.81 6.38
CA VAL A 58 -1.05 -11.43 5.06
C VAL A 58 -0.98 -12.95 5.24
N SER A 59 -1.42 -13.69 4.23
CA SER A 59 -1.50 -15.15 4.28
C SER A 59 -0.14 -15.83 4.05
N GLY A 60 0.75 -15.19 3.30
CA GLY A 60 2.08 -15.71 2.96
C GLY A 60 3.13 -15.47 4.04
N SER A 61 4.09 -16.39 4.13
CA SER A 61 5.29 -16.27 4.97
C SER A 61 6.49 -15.77 4.16
N GLY A 62 7.41 -15.05 4.78
CA GLY A 62 8.69 -14.65 4.14
C GLY A 62 8.59 -13.42 3.23
N ILE A 63 7.62 -12.54 3.48
CA ILE A 63 7.46 -11.29 2.75
C ILE A 63 8.39 -10.24 3.35
N GLU A 64 9.15 -9.55 2.50
CA GLU A 64 10.05 -8.49 2.93
C GLU A 64 9.25 -7.22 3.29
N ASN A 65 9.46 -6.71 4.50
CA ASN A 65 8.90 -5.45 4.96
C ASN A 65 10.02 -4.49 5.36
N SER A 66 9.98 -3.28 4.81
CA SER A 66 10.80 -2.17 5.27
C SER A 66 9.96 -1.26 6.14
N THR A 67 10.51 -0.75 7.24
CA THR A 67 9.82 0.20 8.12
C THR A 67 10.72 1.39 8.39
N GLU A 68 10.19 2.58 8.16
CA GLU A 68 10.84 3.87 8.35
C GLU A 68 10.07 4.69 9.38
N ILE A 69 10.80 5.39 10.26
CA ILE A 69 10.23 6.21 11.33
C ILE A 69 10.76 7.63 11.16
N LEU A 70 9.85 8.58 10.98
CA LEU A 70 10.15 10.00 10.82
C LEU A 70 9.53 10.80 11.96
N SER A 71 10.37 11.52 12.70
CA SER A 71 9.91 12.45 13.75
C SER A 71 9.75 13.85 13.16
N HIS A 72 8.58 14.45 13.36
CA HIS A 72 8.27 15.80 12.87
C HIS A 72 8.62 16.86 13.93
N PRO A 73 8.93 18.10 13.53
CA PRO A 73 9.11 19.21 14.48
C PRO A 73 7.81 19.55 15.24
N ASN A 74 6.66 19.21 14.65
CA ASN A 74 5.34 19.25 15.31
C ASN A 74 5.22 18.20 16.43
N GLY A 75 6.27 17.38 16.63
CA GLY A 75 6.51 16.26 17.54
C GLY A 75 5.60 15.04 17.35
N THR A 76 4.81 14.99 16.29
CA THR A 76 4.20 13.74 15.85
C THR A 76 5.26 12.84 15.21
N THR A 77 5.03 11.53 15.24
CA THR A 77 5.90 10.55 14.59
C THR A 77 5.11 9.86 13.49
N SER A 78 5.66 9.88 12.28
CA SER A 78 5.14 9.11 11.15
C SER A 78 5.92 7.83 11.01
N VAL A 79 5.21 6.72 10.98
CA VAL A 79 5.78 5.40 10.70
C VAL A 79 5.27 4.98 9.35
N THR A 80 6.18 4.61 8.45
CA THR A 80 5.85 4.16 7.10
C THR A 80 6.41 2.76 6.93
N SER A 81 5.57 1.80 6.60
CA SER A 81 6.00 0.45 6.24
C SER A 81 5.68 0.15 4.79
N VAL A 82 6.64 -0.44 4.08
CA VAL A 82 6.51 -0.88 2.70
C VAL A 82 6.64 -2.40 2.67
N LEU A 83 5.59 -3.07 2.19
CA LEU A 83 5.54 -4.50 1.99
C LEU A 83 5.80 -4.80 0.51
N GLN A 84 6.87 -5.56 0.22
CA GLN A 84 7.20 -5.96 -1.14
C GLN A 84 6.75 -7.40 -1.40
N VAL A 85 5.80 -7.57 -2.30
CA VAL A 85 5.17 -8.88 -2.54
C VAL A 85 5.47 -9.30 -3.98
N LYS A 86 6.26 -10.36 -4.14
CA LYS A 86 6.64 -10.90 -5.46
C LYS A 86 5.44 -11.56 -6.16
N ASP A 87 4.72 -12.44 -5.47
CA ASP A 87 3.52 -13.06 -6.02
C ASP A 87 2.27 -12.65 -5.22
N PRO A 88 1.54 -11.61 -5.66
CA PRO A 88 0.34 -11.17 -4.95
C PRO A 88 -0.79 -12.21 -4.95
N LYS A 89 -0.87 -13.06 -5.98
CA LYS A 89 -1.94 -14.07 -6.09
C LYS A 89 -1.76 -15.16 -5.05
N SER A 90 -0.53 -15.64 -4.84
CA SER A 90 -0.26 -16.71 -3.88
C SER A 90 -0.03 -16.21 -2.45
N GLN A 91 0.56 -15.02 -2.25
CA GLN A 91 1.02 -14.58 -0.93
C GLN A 91 0.05 -13.66 -0.17
N VAL A 92 -0.77 -12.88 -0.88
CA VAL A 92 -1.68 -11.89 -0.26
C VAL A 92 -3.15 -12.24 -0.49
N GLY A 93 -3.46 -13.07 -1.49
CA GLY A 93 -4.83 -13.41 -1.82
C GLY A 93 -5.55 -12.23 -2.45
N LYS A 94 -6.75 -11.89 -1.94
CA LYS A 94 -7.58 -10.79 -2.48
C LYS A 94 -7.40 -9.45 -1.76
N GLU A 95 -7.09 -9.48 -0.47
CA GLU A 95 -6.99 -8.28 0.38
C GLU A 95 -5.69 -8.27 1.22
N VAL A 96 -5.11 -7.09 1.38
CA VAL A 96 -4.03 -6.82 2.33
C VAL A 96 -4.57 -5.99 3.49
N ILE A 97 -4.13 -6.30 4.71
CA ILE A 97 -4.56 -5.58 5.92
C ILE A 97 -3.35 -4.95 6.60
N CYS A 98 -3.33 -3.62 6.67
CA CYS A 98 -2.41 -2.87 7.51
C CYS A 98 -3.05 -2.67 8.89
N GLN A 99 -2.39 -3.16 9.94
CA GLN A 99 -2.78 -2.97 11.33
C GLN A 99 -1.90 -1.93 11.99
N VAL A 100 -2.53 -0.91 12.56
CA VAL A 100 -1.86 0.20 13.24
C VAL A 100 -2.25 0.17 14.70
N LEU A 101 -1.29 -0.07 15.58
CA LEU A 101 -1.46 -0.04 17.03
C LEU A 101 -1.03 1.32 17.56
N HIS A 102 -1.93 2.02 18.25
CA HIS A 102 -1.67 3.32 18.87
C HIS A 102 -2.34 3.38 20.24
N LEU A 103 -1.55 3.63 21.30
CA LEU A 103 -2.05 3.74 22.69
C LEU A 103 -2.96 2.56 23.12
N GLY A 104 -2.65 1.35 22.67
CA GLY A 104 -3.44 0.14 22.97
C GLY A 104 -4.69 -0.06 22.10
N THR A 105 -5.00 0.88 21.21
CA THR A 105 -6.08 0.75 20.21
C THR A 105 -5.51 0.28 18.88
N MET A 106 -6.08 -0.79 18.32
CA MET A 106 -5.67 -1.33 17.04
C MET A 106 -6.66 -0.95 15.94
N THR A 107 -6.20 -0.20 14.94
CA THR A 107 -6.97 0.15 13.74
C THR A 107 -6.50 -0.69 12.56
N SER A 108 -7.46 -1.20 11.77
CA SER A 108 -7.16 -2.08 10.63
C SER A 108 -7.64 -1.42 9.34
N VAL A 109 -6.72 -1.14 8.43
CA VAL A 109 -7.04 -0.61 7.09
C VAL A 109 -6.87 -1.75 6.08
N ARG A 110 -7.93 -1.98 5.29
CA ARG A 110 -7.97 -3.05 4.30
C ARG A 110 -7.88 -2.48 2.90
N GLN A 111 -7.16 -3.16 2.02
CA GLN A 111 -7.09 -2.81 0.61
C GLN A 111 -7.20 -4.06 -0.26
N THR A 112 -8.09 -4.02 -1.23
CA THR A 112 -8.20 -5.07 -2.25
C THR A 112 -7.16 -4.84 -3.33
N LEU A 113 -6.38 -5.87 -3.65
CA LEU A 113 -5.41 -5.85 -4.74
C LEU A 113 -6.08 -6.36 -6.00
N ASP A 114 -6.82 -5.49 -6.68
CA ASP A 114 -7.37 -5.81 -7.99
C ASP A 114 -6.36 -5.43 -9.08
N LYS A 115 -5.75 -6.44 -9.71
CA LYS A 115 -5.10 -6.24 -11.01
C LYS A 115 -6.24 -6.20 -12.02
N GLY A 116 -6.86 -5.03 -12.17
CA GLY A 116 -7.97 -4.80 -13.09
C GLY A 116 -7.67 -5.45 -14.44
N PHE A 117 -8.67 -6.06 -15.07
CA PHE A 117 -8.47 -6.99 -16.19
C PHE A 117 -7.63 -6.34 -17.33
N TRP A 118 -6.33 -6.62 -17.35
CA TRP A 118 -5.40 -6.22 -18.41
C TRP A 118 -5.60 -7.15 -19.61
N PHE A 119 -6.76 -7.10 -20.27
CA PHE A 119 -6.83 -7.65 -21.62
C PHE A 119 -5.78 -6.90 -22.41
N SER A 120 -4.70 -7.58 -22.81
CA SER A 120 -3.66 -6.99 -23.64
C SER A 120 -4.37 -6.35 -24.82
N VAL A 121 -4.22 -5.03 -25.01
CA VAL A 121 -4.80 -4.32 -26.16
C VAL A 121 -4.52 -5.07 -27.48
N PRO A 122 -3.33 -5.70 -27.69
CA PRO A 122 -3.09 -6.60 -28.82
C PRO A 122 -4.06 -7.79 -28.94
N LEU A 123 -4.47 -8.40 -27.83
CA LEU A 123 -5.40 -9.53 -27.79
C LEU A 123 -6.80 -9.08 -28.23
N LEU A 124 -7.26 -7.92 -27.76
CA LEU A 124 -8.56 -7.36 -28.18
C LEU A 124 -8.55 -7.00 -29.67
N LEU A 125 -7.47 -6.38 -30.16
CA LEU A 125 -7.32 -6.07 -31.59
C LEU A 125 -7.29 -7.35 -32.45
N SER A 126 -6.63 -8.40 -31.97
CA SER A 126 -6.61 -9.70 -32.65
C SER A 126 -8.02 -10.31 -32.76
N ILE A 127 -8.80 -10.30 -31.67
CA ILE A 127 -10.17 -10.80 -31.65
C ILE A 127 -11.06 -9.99 -32.61
N VAL A 128 -10.98 -8.65 -32.55
CA VAL A 128 -11.76 -7.76 -33.43
C VAL A 128 -11.41 -8.00 -34.90
N SER A 129 -10.13 -8.15 -35.22
CA SER A 129 -9.67 -8.44 -36.58
C SER A 129 -10.22 -9.78 -37.11
N LEU A 130 -10.21 -10.83 -36.28
CA LEU A 130 -10.76 -12.13 -36.64
C LEU A 130 -12.27 -12.07 -36.93
N VAL A 131 -13.03 -11.32 -36.11
CA VAL A 131 -14.48 -11.14 -36.32
C VAL A 131 -14.76 -10.42 -37.63
N ILE A 132 -14.03 -9.35 -37.95
CA ILE A 132 -14.16 -8.63 -39.22
C ILE A 132 -13.89 -9.57 -40.41
N LEU A 133 -12.85 -10.39 -40.32
CA LEU A 133 -12.51 -11.36 -41.37
C LEU A 133 -13.64 -12.36 -41.61
N LEU A 134 -14.24 -12.91 -40.55
CA LEU A 134 -15.36 -13.85 -40.66
C LEU A 134 -16.61 -13.23 -41.29
N VAL A 135 -16.89 -11.95 -40.99
CA VAL A 135 -17.98 -11.20 -41.63
C VAL A 135 -17.72 -11.02 -43.12
N LEU A 136 -16.51 -10.63 -43.51
CA LEU A 136 -16.13 -10.48 -44.92
C LEU A 136 -16.24 -11.80 -45.69
N ILE A 137 -15.77 -12.91 -45.10
CA ILE A 137 -15.91 -14.24 -45.70
C ILE A 137 -17.38 -14.61 -45.87
N SER A 138 -18.21 -14.38 -44.86
CA SER A 138 -19.65 -14.67 -44.91
C SER A 138 -20.34 -13.89 -46.02
N ILE A 139 -19.99 -12.60 -46.16
CA ILE A 139 -20.46 -11.75 -47.26
C ILE A 139 -20.02 -12.36 -48.59
N LEU A 140 -18.72 -12.63 -48.80
CA LEU A 140 -18.21 -13.18 -50.06
C LEU A 140 -18.87 -14.52 -50.43
N LEU A 141 -19.09 -15.41 -49.46
CA LEU A 141 -19.79 -16.68 -49.66
C LEU A 141 -21.26 -16.45 -50.04
N TYR A 142 -21.93 -15.50 -49.41
CA TYR A 142 -23.29 -15.11 -49.76
C TYR A 142 -23.37 -14.59 -51.21
N TRP A 143 -22.48 -13.69 -51.61
CA TRP A 143 -22.42 -13.18 -52.99
C TRP A 143 -22.06 -14.26 -54.01
N LYS A 144 -21.17 -15.20 -53.65
CA LYS A 144 -20.80 -16.33 -54.50
C LYS A 144 -21.99 -17.27 -54.69
N ARG A 145 -22.73 -17.57 -53.64
CA ARG A 145 -23.93 -18.42 -53.71
C ARG A 145 -25.02 -17.78 -54.57
N ARG A 146 -25.29 -16.49 -54.37
CA ARG A 146 -26.26 -15.75 -55.18
C ARG A 146 -25.92 -15.77 -56.67
N ARG A 147 -24.67 -15.47 -57.03
CA ARG A 147 -24.20 -15.55 -58.43
C ARG A 147 -24.27 -16.94 -59.07
N ASN A 148 -24.27 -18.00 -58.26
CA ASN A 148 -24.44 -19.36 -58.76
C ASN A 148 -25.92 -19.71 -58.96
N GLN A 149 -26.83 -19.17 -58.13
CA GLN A 149 -28.27 -19.32 -58.31
C GLN A 149 -28.80 -18.51 -59.50
N ASP A 150 -28.26 -17.32 -59.75
CA ASP A 150 -28.60 -16.52 -60.94
C ASP A 150 -28.11 -17.15 -62.27
N ARG A 151 -27.36 -18.26 -62.20
CA ARG A 151 -26.78 -18.97 -63.35
C ARG A 151 -27.43 -20.31 -63.68
N GLU A 152 -28.37 -20.79 -62.87
CA GLU A 152 -29.22 -21.92 -63.26
C GLU A 152 -30.57 -21.37 -63.77
N PRO A 153 -30.95 -21.65 -65.04
CA PRO A 153 -32.22 -21.21 -65.63
C PRO A 153 -33.45 -21.96 -65.10
#